data_AF-A0A3B8KXG9-F1
#
_entry.id   AF-A0A3B8KXG9-F1
#
_cell.length_a   1.000
_cell.length_b   1.000
_cell.length_c   1.000
_cell.angle_alpha   90.00
_cell.angle_beta   90.00
_cell.angle_gamma   90.00
#
_symmetry.space_group_name_H-M   'P 1'
#
loop_
_entity.id
_entity.type
_entity.pdbx_description
1 polymer ?
#
loop_
_entity_poly.entity_id
_entity_poly.type
_entity_poly.pdbx_seq_one_letter_code
_entity_poly.pdbx_strand_id
1 'polypeptide(L)' 'WSARSQTLDFRKSRFNSTELRREGDRLIGDVPQEAGSHVVLYGHLVYQIGDLEYGLSTQVRVK' A
#
# COMPACT_ATOMS: atom_id res chain seq x y z
N TRP A 1 1.00 -1.75 -0.58
CA TRP A 1 -0.21 -2.22 -1.27
C TRP A 1 -1.13 -1.06 -1.58
N SER A 2 -1.79 -1.11 -2.73
CA SER A 2 -2.79 -0.12 -3.14
C SER A 2 -3.99 -0.79 -3.82
N ALA A 3 -5.17 -0.18 -3.69
CA ALA A 3 -6.35 -0.59 -4.43
C ALA A 3 -7.10 0.65 -4.95
N ARG A 4 -7.82 0.46 -6.06
CA ARG A 4 -8.61 1.50 -6.73
C ARG A 4 -10.08 1.11 -6.76
N SER A 5 -10.96 2.11 -6.70
CA SER A 5 -12.40 1.93 -6.86
C SER A 5 -13.03 3.18 -7.47
N GLN A 6 -14.14 3.01 -8.19
CA GLN A 6 -14.96 4.12 -8.69
C GLN A 6 -15.87 4.70 -7.58
N THR A 7 -15.94 4.03 -6.43
CA THR A 7 -16.69 4.48 -5.24
C THR A 7 -15.79 4.41 -4.00
N LEU A 8 -16.31 4.80 -2.84
CA LEU A 8 -15.62 4.63 -1.55
C LEU A 8 -15.69 3.18 -1.01
N ASP A 9 -16.34 2.25 -1.73
CA ASP A 9 -16.36 0.83 -1.39
C ASP A 9 -15.24 0.07 -2.12
N PHE A 10 -14.32 -0.51 -1.34
CA PHE A 10 -13.15 -1.24 -1.83
C PHE A 10 -13.26 -2.76 -1.64
N ARG A 11 -14.39 -3.29 -1.15
CA ARG A 11 -14.51 -4.73 -0.81
C ARG A 11 -14.31 -5.66 -2.01
N LYS A 12 -14.61 -5.19 -3.22
CA LYS A 12 -14.42 -5.94 -4.48
C LYS A 12 -13.15 -5.52 -5.23
N SER A 13 -12.38 -4.56 -4.71
CA SER A 13 -11.19 -4.05 -5.37
C SER A 13 -10.03 -5.03 -5.29
N ARG A 14 -9.21 -5.07 -6.34
CA ARG A 14 -7.96 -5.83 -6.34
C ARG A 14 -6.85 -5.01 -5.72
N PHE A 15 -6.15 -5.63 -4.77
CA PHE A 15 -4.98 -5.04 -4.12
C PHE A 15 -3.72 -5.44 -4.89
N ASN A 16 -2.88 -4.46 -5.20
CA ASN A 16 -1.61 -4.65 -5.85
C ASN A 16 -0.48 -4.21 -4.91
N SER A 17 0.59 -4.99 -4.83
CA SER A 17 1.81 -4.55 -4.18
C SER A 17 2.56 -3.61 -5.13
N THR A 18 3.14 -2.57 -4.56
CA THR A 18 4.04 -1.67 -5.26
C THR A 18 5.30 -1.63 -4.42
N GLU A 19 6.42 -1.99 -5.01
CA GLU A 19 7.71 -1.96 -4.34
C GLU A 19 8.09 -0.50 -4.06
N LEU A 20 8.59 -0.24 -2.85
CA LEU A 20 9.01 1.10 -2.45
C LEU A 20 10.49 1.27 -2.80
N ARG A 21 10.83 2.44 -3.33
CA ARG A 21 12.21 2.84 -3.61
C ARG A 21 12.76 3.59 -2.40
N ARG A 22 14.02 3.34 -2.02
CA ARG A 22 14.70 4.12 -0.99
C ARG A 22 15.39 5.32 -1.62
N GLU A 23 15.07 6.52 -1.13
CA GLU A 23 15.77 7.76 -1.48
C GLU A 23 16.24 8.43 -0.17
N GLY A 24 17.52 8.24 0.16
CA GLY A 24 18.08 8.65 1.44
C GLY A 24 17.44 7.91 2.63
N ASP A 25 16.84 8.68 3.54
CA ASP A 25 16.10 8.20 4.70
C ASP A 25 14.61 7.89 4.39
N ARG A 26 14.14 8.19 3.18
CA ARG A 26 12.74 8.04 2.78
C ARG A 26 12.49 6.76 1.99
N LEU A 27 11.29 6.22 2.15
CA LEU A 27 10.72 5.19 1.29
C LEU A 27 9.62 5.83 0.44
N ILE A 28 9.74 5.71 -0.88
CA ILE A 28 8.87 6.37 -1.86
C ILE A 28 8.18 5.30 -2.70
N GLY A 29 6.86 5.41 -2.83
CA GLY A 29 6.04 4.56 -3.67
C GLY A 29 5.16 5.39 -4.58
N ASP A 30 5.23 5.12 -5.88
CA ASP A 30 4.46 5.82 -6.89
C ASP A 30 3.18 5.02 -7.20
N VAL A 31 2.01 5.59 -6.88
CA VAL A 31 0.71 4.96 -7.14
C VAL A 31 -0.11 5.88 -8.06
N PRO A 32 -0.39 5.48 -9.31
CA PRO A 32 -1.18 6.30 -10.20
C PRO A 32 -2.61 6.42 -9.70
N GLN A 33 -3.13 7.65 -9.71
CA GLN A 33 -4.51 7.99 -9.43
C GLN A 33 -5.24 8.27 -10.74
N GLU A 34 -6.24 7.45 -11.07
CA GLU A 34 -7.08 7.67 -12.24
C GLU A 34 -8.14 8.74 -11.94
N ALA A 35 -8.42 9.61 -12.90
CA ALA A 35 -9.43 10.66 -12.76
C ALA A 35 -10.79 10.04 -12.41
N GLY A 36 -11.45 10.58 -11.38
CA GLY A 36 -12.75 10.07 -10.89
C GLY A 36 -12.67 8.82 -10.01
N SER A 37 -11.49 8.23 -9.80
CA SER A 37 -11.31 7.08 -8.90
C SER A 37 -10.89 7.49 -7.49
N HIS A 38 -11.20 6.61 -6.54
CA HIS A 38 -10.68 6.64 -5.18
C HIS A 38 -9.54 5.62 -5.04
N VAL A 39 -8.52 6.00 -4.28
CA VAL A 39 -7.38 5.12 -3.96
C VAL A 39 -7.32 4.89 -2.46
N VAL A 40 -7.02 3.66 -2.06
CA VAL A 40 -6.67 3.32 -0.69
C VAL A 40 -5.26 2.75 -0.66
N LEU A 41 -4.49 3.15 0.35
CA LEU A 41 -3.09 2.78 0.51
C LEU A 41 -2.87 2.05 1.82
N TYR A 42 -2.03 1.02 1.75
CA TYR A 42 -1.64 0.23 2.89
C TYR A 42 -0.16 -0.11 2.86
N GLY A 43 0.56 0.22 3.93
CA GLY A 43 1.93 -0.20 4.17
C GLY A 43 1.93 -1.61 4.74
N HIS A 44 2.75 -2.49 4.20
CA HIS A 44 2.95 -3.83 4.75
C HIS A 44 4.44 -4.09 4.87
N LEU A 45 4.87 -4.51 6.06
CA LEU A 45 6.23 -4.90 6.36
C LEU A 45 6.23 -6.39 6.69
N VAL A 46 7.00 -7.16 5.94
CA VAL A 46 7.29 -8.56 6.25
C VAL A 46 8.67 -8.61 6.89
N TYR A 47 8.80 -9.33 8.01
CA TYR A 47 10.07 -9.48 8.72
C TYR A 47 10.13 -10.84 9.44
N GLN A 48 11.35 -11.28 9.72
CA GLN A 48 11.64 -12.60 10.30
C GLN A 48 12.14 -12.45 11.74
N ILE A 49 11.62 -13.27 12.68
CA ILE A 49 12.20 -13.44 14.02
C ILE A 49 12.44 -14.94 14.24
N GLY A 50 13.72 -15.34 14.25
CA GLY A 50 14.10 -16.75 14.25
C GLY A 50 13.57 -17.44 12.99
N ASP A 51 12.80 -18.51 13.18
CA ASP A 51 12.21 -19.29 12.08
C ASP A 51 10.77 -18.85 11.73
N LEU A 52 10.25 -17.79 12.36
CA LEU A 52 8.89 -17.31 12.17
C LEU A 52 8.85 -16.02 11.33
N GLU A 53 7.98 -16.02 10.32
CA GLU A 53 7.66 -14.84 9.50
C GLU A 53 6.49 -14.07 10.11
N TYR A 54 6.63 -12.75 10.20
CA TYR A 54 5.63 -11.82 10.72
C TYR A 54 5.30 -10.75 9.69
N GLY A 55 4.03 -10.33 9.68
CA GLY A 55 3.54 -9.23 8.87
C GLY A 55 2.98 -8.10 9.74
N LEU A 56 3.51 -6.89 9.61
CA LEU A 56 2.94 -5.67 10.19
C LEU A 56 2.29 -4.81 9.10
N SER A 57 1.14 -4.27 9.43
CA SER A 57 0.14 -3.90 8.44
C SER A 57 -0.48 -2.55 8.89
N THR A 58 -0.22 -1.51 8.08
CA THR A 58 -0.48 -0.06 8.21
C THR A 58 -1.46 0.66 7.25
N GLN A 59 -2.58 1.28 7.64
CA GLN A 59 -3.26 2.20 6.71
C GLN A 59 -2.45 3.48 6.53
N VAL A 60 -2.15 3.84 5.27
CA VAL A 60 -1.45 5.07 4.93
C VAL A 60 -2.46 6.15 4.57
N ARG A 61 -2.32 7.33 5.17
CA ARG A 61 -3.12 8.52 4.83
C ARG A 61 -2.23 9.52 4.09
N VAL A 62 -2.65 9.91 2.90
CA VAL A 62 -2.03 11.01 2.14
C VAL A 62 -2.75 12.30 2.51
N LYS A 63 -1.99 13.35 2.81
CA LYS A 63 -2.52 14.71 3.02
C LYS A 63 -2.29 15.54 1.76
#